data_AF-A0A9E4LJ36-F1
#
_entry.id   AF-A0A9E4LJ36-F1
#
_cell.length_a   1.000
_cell.length_b   1.000
_cell.length_c   1.000
_cell.angle_alpha   90.00
_cell.angle_beta   90.00
_cell.angle_gamma   90.00
#
_symmetry.space_group_name_H-M   'P 1'
#
loop_
_entity.id
_entity.type
_entity.pdbx_description
1 polymer ?
#
loop_
_entity_poly.entity_id
_entity_poly.type
_entity_poly.pdbx_seq_one_letter_code
_entity_poly.pdbx_strand_id
1 'polypeptide(L)' 'MQKIYFLGTCSTCKRLMNDWNPGNDVQLKDIKSDPITEEKIDQMAELAGSDEALFSRRAMK' A
#
# COMPACT_ATOMS: atom_id res chain seq x y z
N MET A 1 -13.50 -1.19 -6.60
CA MET A 1 -13.19 0.10 -5.93
C MET A 1 -11.68 0.18 -5.79
N GLN A 2 -11.03 1.22 -6.33
CA GLN A 2 -9.57 1.33 -6.32
C GLN A 2 -9.09 1.82 -4.96
N LYS A 3 -8.09 1.15 -4.39
CA LYS A 3 -7.49 1.50 -3.08
C LYS A 3 -5.98 1.53 -3.21
N ILE A 4 -5.37 2.58 -2.68
CA ILE A 4 -3.91 2.68 -2.59
C ILE A 4 -3.52 2.62 -1.12
N TYR A 5 -2.76 1.59 -0.80
CA TYR A 5 -2.12 1.43 0.51
C TYR A 5 -0.75 2.08 0.46
N PHE A 6 -0.51 3.02 1.36
CA PHE A 6 0.75 3.75 1.39
C PHE A 6 1.19 4.00 2.83
N LEU A 7 2.46 4.33 2.98
CA LEU A 7 3.01 4.79 4.23
C LEU A 7 3.23 6.30 4.14
N GLY A 8 2.60 7.09 5.02
CA GLY A 8 2.71 8.55 5.01
C GLY A 8 4.14 9.07 5.22
N THR A 9 5.06 8.26 5.75
CA THR A 9 6.47 8.61 5.90
C THR A 9 7.36 8.16 4.73
N CYS A 10 6.83 7.42 3.75
CA CYS A 10 7.60 6.94 2.61
C CYS A 10 7.71 8.01 1.51
N SER A 11 8.92 8.51 1.27
CA SER A 11 9.21 9.49 0.21
C SER A 11 8.86 8.98 -1.19
N THR A 12 9.09 7.68 -1.46
CA THR A 12 8.72 7.04 -2.73
C THR A 12 7.20 7.03 -2.92
N CYS A 13 6.43 6.68 -1.89
CA CYS A 13 4.96 6.72 -1.95
C CYS A 13 4.46 8.14 -2.23
N LYS A 14 5.03 9.17 -1.58
CA LYS A 14 4.69 10.58 -1.85
C LYS A 14 4.96 10.97 -3.29
N ARG A 15 6.13 10.59 -3.83
CA ARG A 15 6.47 10.87 -5.23
C ARG A 15 5.49 10.19 -6.19
N LEU A 16 5.20 8.91 -5.98
CA LEU A 16 4.25 8.15 -6.82
C LEU A 16 2.83 8.73 -6.75
N MET A 17 2.37 9.16 -5.57
CA MET A 17 1.05 9.80 -5.44
C MET A 17 0.98 11.12 -6.21
N ASN A 18 2.05 11.93 -6.19
CA ASN A 18 2.12 13.16 -6.98
C ASN A 18 2.16 12.86 -8.49
N ASP A 19 2.93 11.84 -8.90
CA ASP A 19 3.07 11.45 -10.31
C ASP A 19 1.77 10.86 -10.88
N TRP A 20 1.07 10.05 -10.08
CA TRP A 20 -0.18 9.39 -10.50
C TRP A 20 -1.42 10.27 -10.35
N ASN A 21 -1.36 11.31 -9.51
CA ASN A 21 -2.46 12.21 -9.16
C ASN A 21 -3.80 11.44 -9.02
N PRO A 22 -3.89 10.48 -8.08
CA PRO A 22 -5.04 9.60 -7.95
C PRO A 22 -6.30 10.43 -7.74
N GLY A 23 -7.25 10.32 -8.66
CA GLY A 23 -8.51 11.06 -8.59
C GLY A 23 -9.36 10.65 -7.39
N ASN A 24 -10.47 11.35 -7.17
CA ASN A 24 -11.35 11.16 -6.01
C ASN A 24 -11.99 9.76 -5.91
N ASP A 25 -11.93 8.95 -6.98
CA ASP A 25 -12.44 7.58 -7.01
C ASP A 25 -11.49 6.56 -6.36
N VAL A 26 -10.28 6.99 -6.00
CA VAL A 26 -9.27 6.16 -5.34
C VAL A 26 -9.23 6.47 -3.85
N GLN A 27 -9.46 5.44 -3.02
CA GLN A 27 -9.28 5.58 -1.59
C GLN A 27 -7.79 5.44 -1.21
N LEU A 28 -7.25 6.50 -0.62
CA LEU A 28 -5.92 6.50 -0.03
C LEU A 28 -6.01 6.00 1.41
N LYS A 29 -5.33 4.89 1.72
CA LYS A 29 -5.27 4.31 3.08
C LYS A 29 -3.82 4.30 3.59
N ASP A 30 -3.57 5.10 4.63
CA ASP A 30 -2.28 5.07 5.34
C ASP A 30 -2.27 3.89 6.31
N ILE A 31 -1.44 2.88 6.01
CA ILE A 31 -1.37 1.64 6.79
C ILE A 31 -0.77 1.83 8.19
N LYS A 32 -0.15 2.98 8.49
CA LYS A 32 0.37 3.31 9.83
C LYS A 32 -0.71 3.90 10.73
N SER A 33 -1.64 4.67 10.16
CA SER A 33 -2.73 5.29 10.91
C SER A 33 -3.96 4.38 10.99
N ASP A 34 -4.24 3.65 9.93
CA ASP A 34 -5.36 2.70 9.83
C ASP A 34 -4.81 1.32 9.43
N PRO A 35 -4.56 0.43 10.41
CA PRO A 35 -4.02 -0.89 10.15
C PRO A 35 -4.82 -1.68 9.12
N ILE A 36 -4.11 -2.51 8.35
CA ILE A 36 -4.75 -3.47 7.45
C ILE A 36 -5.22 -4.69 8.25
N THR A 37 -6.32 -5.31 7.80
CA THR A 37 -6.84 -6.55 8.40
C THR A 37 -6.22 -7.76 7.71
N GLU A 38 -6.16 -8.90 8.41
CA GLU A 38 -5.62 -10.17 7.88
C GLU A 38 -6.28 -10.56 6.55
N GLU A 39 -7.62 -10.55 6.47
CA GLU A 39 -8.37 -10.85 5.24
C GLU A 39 -7.95 -9.99 4.02
N LYS A 40 -7.48 -8.76 4.25
CA LYS A 40 -7.03 -7.87 3.17
C LYS A 40 -5.59 -8.19 2.77
N ILE A 41 -4.75 -8.65 3.69
CA ILE A 41 -3.41 -9.15 3.38
C ILE A 41 -3.53 -10.42 2.53
N ASP A 42 -4.40 -11.35 2.92
CA ASP A 42 -4.61 -12.60 2.17
C ASP A 42 -5.01 -12.33 0.72
N GLN A 43 -5.94 -11.39 0.50
CA GLN A 43 -6.33 -10.94 -0.85
C GLN A 43 -5.16 -10.31 -1.61
N MET A 44 -4.32 -9.51 -0.94
CA MET A 44 -3.15 -8.90 -1.58
C MET A 44 -2.10 -9.96 -1.94
N ALA A 45 -1.92 -10.97 -1.09
CA ALA A 45 -0.98 -12.07 -1.31
C ALA A 45 -1.44 -12.95 -2.48
N GLU A 46 -2.74 -13.24 -2.57
CA GLU A 46 -3.33 -13.97 -3.71
C GLU A 46 -3.11 -13.21 -5.04
N LEU A 47 -3.27 -11.88 -5.03
CA LEU A 47 -3.01 -11.04 -6.20
C LEU A 47 -1.51 -10.91 -6.55
N ALA A 48 -0.65 -10.88 -5.53
CA ALA A 48 0.80 -10.77 -5.70
C ALA A 48 1.48 -12.12 -6.02
N GLY A 49 0.78 -13.24 -5.75
CA GLY A 49 1.24 -14.61 -5.93
C GLY A 49 1.97 -15.22 -4.72
N SER A 50 2.34 -14.43 -3.72
CA SER A 50 2.89 -14.93 -2.44
C SER A 50 2.90 -13.85 -1.35
N ASP A 51 2.94 -14.28 -0.09
CA ASP A 51 3.10 -13.37 1.06
C ASP A 51 4.46 -12.66 1.04
N GLU A 52 5.53 -13.36 0.61
CA GLU A 52 6.88 -12.80 0.52
C GLU A 52 6.92 -11.57 -0.41
N ALA A 53 6.11 -11.57 -1.48
CA ALA A 53 6.03 -10.46 -2.42
C ALA A 53 5.48 -9.17 -1.77
N LEU A 54 4.75 -9.28 -0.65
CA LEU A 54 4.26 -8.13 0.10
C LEU A 54 5.33 -7.50 1.01
N PHE A 55 6.41 -8.23 1.31
CA PHE A 55 7.46 -7.73 2.18
C PHE A 55 8.47 -6.87 1.44
N SER A 56 8.70 -5.66 1.96
CA SER A 56 9.76 -4.79 1.46
C SER A 56 11.13 -5.32 1.89
N ARG A 57 11.96 -5.74 0.92
CA ARG A 57 13.37 -6.10 1.15
C ARG A 57 14.27 -4.90 1.51
N ARG A 58 13.74 -3.68 1.42
CA ARG A 58 14.45 -2.42 1.71
C ARG A 58 14.11 -1.81 3.06
N ALA A 59 13.11 -2.36 3.77
CA ALA A 59 12.76 -1.84 5.09
C ALA A 59 13.93 -2.09 6.05
N MET A 60 14.59 -1.00 6.47
CA MET A 60 15.65 -1.02 7.49
C MET A 60 15.02 -0.66 8.84
N LYS A 61 15.54 -1.24 9.94
CA LYS A 61 15.07 -1.06 11.32
C LYS A 61 15.04 0.41 11.75
#